data_AF-A0A7R9ZXK2-F1
#
_entry.id   AF-A0A7R9ZXK2-F1
#
_cell.length_a   1.000
_cell.length_b   1.000
_cell.length_c   1.000
_cell.angle_alpha   90.00
_cell.angle_beta   90.00
_cell.angle_gamma   90.00
#
_symmetry.space_group_name_H-M   'P 1'
#
loop_
_entity.id
_entity.type
_entity.pdbx_description
1 polymer ?
#
loop_
_entity_poly.entity_id
_entity_poly.type
_entity_poly.pdbx_seq_one_letter_code
_entity_poly.pdbx_strand_id
1 'polypeptide(L)'
;SRHWPEGPCTVPVPGLGAPSAGGARMLRQASTCCFGLLWLAVVVGTLTLHIVLARVVTPLQNLPENVERGVGEVLRFDYLERDATIVSESAAAALRKCGVVAAVRCPGYEPAPVPGLSNTSEQRRAILGAFRSSLAIIQRVANDKFFGTPELRGVAEELGNITAIVEQLSDVMRCTKSTLLYCGVYEAGASILEKVGDVKAEVHRIEDNEQVQKLEDYAGYLDFLHALPYLLVLAMFFLTCFWCQGGLCSTWCGCCVLVPLVVFWLLAFVASIVVVAAGVAFRAHQGDVRISELRGNPTVEELIAHLQADFPEFWDVAFADLAGGLTAWVGASAFLVVINILVALYACCLCACQPYRKEGLAS
;
A
#
# COMPACT_ATOMS: atom_id res chain seq x y z
N SER A 1 -3.58 -48.61 42.44
CA SER A 1 -4.94 -48.14 42.08
C SER A 1 -5.35 -47.02 43.03
N ARG A 2 -5.14 -45.76 42.64
CA ARG A 2 -5.71 -44.63 43.39
C ARG A 2 -7.01 -44.25 42.69
N HIS A 3 -8.14 -44.58 43.30
CA HIS A 3 -9.43 -43.98 42.94
C HIS A 3 -9.33 -42.50 43.29
N TRP A 4 -9.27 -41.65 42.27
CA TRP A 4 -9.62 -40.25 42.44
C TRP A 4 -11.14 -40.21 42.66
N PRO A 5 -11.64 -39.62 43.76
CA PRO A 5 -13.07 -39.45 43.95
C PRO A 5 -13.59 -38.58 42.81
N GLU A 6 -14.51 -39.12 42.02
CA GLU A 6 -15.29 -38.36 41.05
C GLU A 6 -16.16 -37.36 41.82
N GLY A 7 -15.63 -36.16 42.02
CA GLY A 7 -16.38 -35.05 42.59
C GLY A 7 -17.52 -34.68 41.63
N PRO A 8 -18.78 -34.56 42.10
CA PRO A 8 -19.90 -34.20 41.25
C PRO A 8 -19.77 -32.74 40.82
N CYS A 9 -19.23 -32.49 39.63
CA CYS A 9 -19.25 -31.15 39.00
C CYS A 9 -20.65 -30.72 38.53
N THR A 10 -21.69 -31.53 38.74
CA THR A 10 -23.07 -31.11 38.57
C THR A 10 -23.55 -30.52 39.89
N VAL A 11 -23.40 -29.21 40.08
CA VAL A 11 -24.22 -28.50 41.06
C VAL A 11 -25.64 -28.56 40.50
N PRO A 12 -26.57 -29.34 41.07
CA PRO A 12 -27.95 -29.32 40.61
C PRO A 12 -28.46 -27.90 40.87
N VAL A 13 -28.75 -27.14 39.82
CA VAL A 13 -29.41 -25.84 39.97
C VAL A 13 -30.80 -26.15 40.54
N PRO A 14 -31.09 -25.83 41.80
CA PRO A 14 -32.34 -26.24 42.43
C PRO A 14 -33.50 -25.54 41.70
N GLY A 15 -34.39 -26.33 41.08
CA GLY A 15 -35.60 -25.82 40.41
C GLY A 15 -35.67 -26.01 38.89
N LEU A 16 -34.59 -26.44 38.23
CA LEU A 16 -34.66 -26.88 36.83
C LEU A 16 -34.94 -28.38 36.80
N GLY A 17 -36.21 -28.74 36.62
CA GLY A 17 -36.62 -30.13 36.40
C GLY A 17 -35.83 -30.76 35.25
N ALA A 18 -35.58 -32.07 35.33
CA ALA A 18 -34.85 -32.79 34.28
C ALA A 18 -35.48 -32.49 32.90
N PRO A 19 -34.67 -32.12 31.89
CA PRO A 19 -35.20 -31.81 30.57
C PRO A 19 -35.99 -33.00 30.03
N SER A 20 -37.18 -32.74 29.48
CA SER A 20 -37.94 -33.79 28.81
C SER A 20 -37.13 -34.37 27.65
N ALA A 21 -37.36 -35.64 27.30
CA ALA A 21 -36.67 -36.30 26.17
C ALA A 21 -36.76 -35.50 24.85
N GLY A 22 -37.86 -34.77 24.65
CA GLY A 22 -38.03 -33.83 23.54
C GLY A 22 -37.02 -32.67 23.56
N GLY A 23 -36.79 -32.06 24.73
CA GLY A 23 -35.84 -30.96 24.90
C GLY A 23 -34.40 -31.37 24.59
N ALA A 24 -33.97 -32.56 25.04
CA ALA A 24 -32.63 -33.08 24.77
C ALA A 24 -32.37 -33.35 23.28
N ARG A 25 -33.41 -33.71 22.51
CA ARG A 25 -33.30 -33.91 21.05
C ARG A 25 -33.18 -32.58 20.32
N MET A 26 -33.99 -31.58 20.70
CA MET A 26 -33.94 -30.24 20.10
C MET A 26 -32.58 -29.57 20.33
N LEU A 27 -32.03 -29.67 21.54
CA LEU A 27 -30.72 -29.11 21.88
C LEU A 27 -29.59 -29.71 21.04
N ARG A 28 -29.61 -31.03 20.80
CA ARG A 28 -28.65 -31.72 19.92
C ARG A 28 -28.71 -31.22 18.49
N GLN A 29 -29.92 -31.10 17.94
CA GLN A 29 -30.13 -30.62 16.57
C GLN A 29 -29.67 -29.17 16.41
N ALA A 30 -30.03 -28.29 17.36
CA ALA A 30 -29.59 -26.91 17.37
C ALA A 30 -28.06 -26.81 17.46
N SER A 31 -27.43 -27.55 18.39
CA SER A 31 -25.98 -27.58 18.55
C SER A 31 -25.25 -28.09 17.29
N THR A 32 -25.81 -29.09 16.60
CA THR A 32 -25.24 -29.62 15.34
C THR A 32 -25.38 -28.61 14.20
N CYS A 33 -26.52 -27.94 14.10
CA CYS A 33 -26.75 -26.87 13.13
C CYS A 33 -25.77 -25.71 13.36
N CYS A 34 -25.63 -25.23 14.60
CA CYS A 34 -24.64 -24.22 14.97
C CYS A 34 -23.22 -24.64 14.59
N PHE A 35 -22.86 -25.90 14.80
CA PHE A 35 -21.54 -26.41 14.41
C PHE A 35 -21.29 -26.34 12.91
N GLY A 36 -22.28 -26.76 12.11
CA GLY A 36 -22.19 -26.67 10.65
C GLY A 36 -22.06 -25.23 10.16
N LEU A 37 -22.81 -24.30 10.76
CA LEU A 37 -22.70 -22.86 10.47
C LEU A 37 -21.33 -22.28 10.86
N LEU A 38 -20.75 -22.70 11.99
CA LEU A 38 -19.40 -22.29 12.39
C LEU A 38 -18.35 -22.78 11.40
N TRP A 39 -18.43 -24.04 10.97
CA TRP A 39 -17.54 -24.57 9.94
C TRP A 39 -17.65 -23.78 8.63
N LEU A 40 -18.87 -23.49 8.18
CA LEU A 40 -19.10 -22.68 6.98
C LEU A 40 -18.50 -21.28 7.14
N ALA A 41 -18.70 -20.62 8.28
CA ALA A 41 -18.15 -19.31 8.57
C ALA A 41 -16.61 -19.33 8.56
N VAL A 42 -15.99 -20.35 9.18
CA VAL A 42 -14.53 -20.53 9.19
C VAL A 42 -14.01 -20.72 7.77
N VAL A 43 -14.65 -21.56 6.95
CA VAL A 43 -14.24 -21.78 5.54
C VAL A 43 -14.31 -20.46 4.76
N VAL A 44 -15.42 -19.72 4.85
CA VAL A 44 -15.59 -18.43 4.18
C VAL A 44 -14.54 -17.42 4.66
N GLY A 45 -14.31 -17.31 5.97
CA GLY A 45 -13.30 -16.41 6.54
C GLY A 45 -11.88 -16.76 6.11
N THR A 46 -11.54 -18.05 6.09
CA THR A 46 -10.24 -18.59 5.66
C THR A 46 -9.99 -18.28 4.19
N LEU A 47 -10.97 -18.55 3.31
CA LEU A 47 -10.88 -18.24 1.88
C LEU A 47 -10.74 -16.73 1.64
N THR A 48 -11.53 -15.93 2.37
CA THR A 48 -11.48 -14.46 2.26
C THR A 48 -10.10 -13.94 2.68
N LEU A 49 -9.56 -14.42 3.79
CA LEU A 49 -8.23 -14.03 4.24
C LEU A 49 -7.15 -14.45 3.24
N HIS A 50 -7.22 -15.64 2.64
CA HIS A 50 -6.27 -16.05 1.59
C HIS A 50 -6.31 -15.13 0.36
N ILE A 51 -7.51 -14.82 -0.15
CA ILE A 51 -7.68 -13.94 -1.32
C ILE A 51 -7.11 -12.55 -1.01
N VAL A 52 -7.40 -12.04 0.18
CA VAL A 52 -6.96 -10.71 0.60
C VAL A 52 -5.45 -10.66 0.85
N LEU A 53 -4.87 -11.70 1.48
CA LEU A 53 -3.42 -11.79 1.63
C LEU A 53 -2.73 -11.79 0.26
N ALA A 54 -3.22 -12.55 -0.71
CA ALA A 54 -2.65 -12.53 -2.08
C ALA A 54 -2.69 -11.13 -2.71
N ARG A 55 -3.74 -10.33 -2.40
CA ARG A 55 -3.87 -8.93 -2.85
C ARG A 55 -3.01 -7.94 -2.09
N VAL A 56 -2.55 -8.25 -0.89
CA VAL A 56 -1.67 -7.37 -0.10
C VAL A 56 -0.21 -7.70 -0.31
N VAL A 57 0.13 -9.00 -0.30
CA VAL A 57 1.51 -9.48 -0.36
C VAL A 57 2.17 -9.02 -1.66
N THR A 58 1.50 -9.20 -2.81
CA THR A 58 2.08 -8.85 -4.11
C THR A 58 2.36 -7.34 -4.24
N PRO A 59 1.41 -6.42 -3.99
CA PRO A 59 1.71 -4.99 -4.04
C PRO A 59 2.72 -4.53 -2.99
N LEU A 60 2.81 -5.21 -1.84
CA LEU A 60 3.76 -4.89 -0.78
C LEU A 60 5.18 -5.30 -1.16
N GLN A 61 5.36 -6.49 -1.77
CA GLN A 61 6.63 -6.96 -2.33
C GLN A 61 7.08 -6.08 -3.51
N ASN A 62 6.14 -5.66 -4.35
CA ASN A 62 6.42 -4.81 -5.51
C ASN A 62 6.39 -3.31 -5.18
N LEU A 63 6.26 -2.92 -3.91
CA LEU A 63 6.18 -1.50 -3.54
C LEU A 63 7.40 -0.69 -4.02
N PRO A 64 8.65 -1.16 -3.83
CA PRO A 64 9.82 -0.43 -4.33
C PRO A 64 9.75 -0.19 -5.84
N GLU A 65 9.50 -1.26 -6.62
CA GLU A 65 9.37 -1.19 -8.09
C GLU A 65 8.19 -0.30 -8.52
N ASN A 66 7.06 -0.36 -7.81
CA ASN A 66 5.89 0.46 -8.11
C ASN A 66 6.14 1.95 -7.83
N VAL A 67 6.90 2.27 -6.78
CA VAL A 67 7.32 3.63 -6.47
C VAL A 67 8.31 4.13 -7.51
N GLU A 68 9.36 3.35 -7.83
CA GLU A 68 10.34 3.67 -8.88
C GLU A 68 9.63 3.92 -10.22
N ARG A 69 8.77 3.00 -10.66
CA ARG A 69 7.96 3.17 -11.88
C ARG A 69 7.05 4.40 -11.80
N GLY A 70 6.45 4.65 -10.65
CA GLY A 70 5.63 5.83 -10.43
C GLY A 70 6.43 7.12 -10.60
N VAL A 71 7.63 7.21 -10.03
CA VAL A 71 8.47 8.42 -10.12
C VAL A 71 9.08 8.56 -11.53
N GLY A 72 9.66 7.49 -12.07
CA GLY A 72 10.29 7.49 -13.38
C GLY A 72 9.30 7.69 -14.53
N GLU A 73 8.27 6.84 -14.61
CA GLU A 73 7.37 6.80 -15.77
C GLU A 73 6.19 7.76 -15.63
N VAL A 74 5.52 7.79 -14.47
CA VAL A 74 4.29 8.58 -14.27
C VAL A 74 4.61 10.04 -14.00
N LEU A 75 5.54 10.32 -13.08
CA LEU A 75 6.05 11.68 -12.83
C LEU A 75 7.08 12.14 -13.87
N ARG A 76 7.43 11.26 -14.81
CA ARG A 76 8.24 11.51 -16.02
C ARG A 76 9.72 11.83 -15.77
N PHE A 77 10.27 11.55 -14.60
CA PHE A 77 11.68 11.84 -14.32
C PHE A 77 12.67 11.07 -15.21
N ASP A 78 12.31 9.88 -15.71
CA ASP A 78 13.13 9.13 -16.68
C ASP A 78 13.34 9.87 -18.00
N TYR A 79 12.43 10.79 -18.32
CA TYR A 79 12.44 11.55 -19.55
C TYR A 79 13.11 12.92 -19.39
N LEU A 80 13.49 13.33 -18.17
CA LEU A 80 14.06 14.65 -17.91
C LEU A 80 15.28 14.94 -18.77
N GLU A 81 16.26 14.03 -18.75
CA GLU A 81 17.52 14.20 -19.47
C GLU A 81 17.27 14.29 -20.98
N ARG A 82 16.53 13.32 -21.54
CA ARG A 82 16.21 13.27 -22.97
C ARG A 82 15.47 14.54 -23.42
N ASP A 83 14.44 14.93 -22.69
CA ASP A 83 13.56 16.04 -23.10
C ASP A 83 14.27 17.39 -22.86
N ALA A 84 15.15 17.52 -21.86
CA ALA A 84 16.04 18.67 -21.70
C ALA A 84 17.08 18.77 -22.84
N THR A 85 17.66 17.64 -23.27
CA THR A 85 18.53 17.60 -24.47
C THR A 85 17.77 18.08 -25.71
N ILE A 86 16.54 17.61 -25.94
CA ILE A 86 15.71 18.07 -27.07
C ILE A 86 15.51 19.59 -27.02
N VAL A 87 15.24 20.16 -25.85
CA VAL A 87 15.07 21.61 -25.68
C VAL A 87 16.34 22.36 -26.05
N SER A 88 17.49 21.94 -25.49
CA SER A 88 18.79 22.57 -25.75
C SER A 88 19.20 22.45 -27.22
N GLU A 89 19.12 21.26 -27.81
CA GLU A 89 19.47 21.02 -29.21
C GLU A 89 18.54 21.75 -30.20
N SER A 90 17.24 21.82 -29.89
CA SER A 90 16.28 22.56 -30.70
C SER A 90 16.56 24.06 -30.69
N ALA A 91 16.93 24.61 -29.52
CA ALA A 91 17.37 26.00 -29.41
C ALA A 91 18.66 26.25 -30.20
N ALA A 92 19.65 25.36 -30.10
CA ALA A 92 20.87 25.44 -30.90
C ALA A 92 20.61 25.34 -32.41
N ALA A 93 19.66 24.51 -32.84
CA ALA A 93 19.22 24.42 -34.23
C ALA A 93 18.55 25.72 -34.71
N ALA A 94 17.77 26.39 -33.86
CA ALA A 94 17.17 27.68 -34.18
C ALA A 94 18.22 28.78 -34.35
N LEU A 95 19.22 28.82 -33.46
CA LEU A 95 20.35 29.75 -33.52
C LEU A 95 21.17 29.59 -34.81
N ARG A 96 21.39 28.35 -35.27
CA ARG A 96 22.08 28.07 -36.54
C ARG A 96 21.37 28.68 -37.75
N LYS A 97 20.04 28.82 -37.73
CA LYS A 97 19.28 29.50 -38.80
C LYS A 97 19.61 31.00 -38.90
N CYS A 98 20.20 31.58 -37.86
CA CYS A 98 20.71 32.95 -37.83
C CYS A 98 22.25 33.03 -37.94
N GLY A 99 22.93 31.91 -38.27
CA GLY A 99 24.39 31.85 -38.33
C GLY A 99 25.09 31.92 -36.98
N VAL A 100 24.38 31.63 -35.88
CA VAL A 100 24.92 31.69 -34.51
C VAL A 100 25.22 30.28 -34.01
N VAL A 101 26.42 30.08 -33.44
CA VAL A 101 26.83 28.83 -32.78
C VAL A 101 26.58 28.95 -31.28
N ALA A 102 25.59 28.21 -30.76
CA ALA A 102 25.08 28.35 -29.39
C ALA A 102 26.18 28.26 -28.32
N ALA A 103 27.00 27.20 -28.36
CA ALA A 103 28.05 26.94 -27.36
C ALA A 103 29.12 28.05 -27.27
N VAL A 104 29.31 28.83 -28.34
CA VAL A 104 30.31 29.91 -28.39
C VAL A 104 29.69 31.26 -28.03
N ARG A 105 28.46 31.50 -28.48
CA ARG A 105 27.84 32.84 -28.44
C ARG A 105 26.87 33.05 -27.30
N CYS A 106 26.25 32.00 -26.76
CA CYS A 106 25.26 32.16 -25.71
C CYS A 106 25.86 32.50 -24.34
N PRO A 107 26.96 31.86 -23.88
CA PRO A 107 27.58 32.21 -22.60
C PRO A 107 27.96 33.70 -22.54
N GLY A 108 27.22 34.49 -21.76
CA GLY A 108 27.41 35.93 -21.65
C GLY A 108 27.01 36.72 -22.90
N TYR A 109 26.00 36.26 -23.65
CA TYR A 109 25.56 36.87 -24.90
C TYR A 109 25.30 38.38 -24.76
N GLU A 110 26.16 39.18 -25.40
CA GLU A 110 25.90 40.60 -25.63
C GLU A 110 25.07 40.78 -26.91
N PRO A 111 23.98 41.58 -26.89
CA PRO A 111 23.12 41.78 -28.04
C PRO A 111 23.87 42.46 -29.20
N ALA A 112 24.34 41.66 -30.15
CA ALA A 112 24.87 42.15 -31.42
C ALA A 112 23.78 42.12 -32.50
N PRO A 113 23.68 43.12 -33.38
CA PRO A 113 22.76 43.06 -34.51
C PRO A 113 23.09 41.87 -35.42
N VAL A 114 22.17 40.90 -35.50
CA VAL A 114 22.25 39.79 -36.45
C VAL A 114 21.22 40.04 -37.55
N PRO A 115 21.67 40.35 -38.79
CA PRO A 115 20.76 40.68 -39.87
C PRO A 115 19.90 39.47 -40.28
N GLY A 116 18.72 39.73 -40.83
CA GLY A 116 17.85 38.71 -41.42
C GLY A 116 16.65 38.30 -40.56
N LEU A 117 15.82 37.46 -41.16
CA LEU A 117 14.68 36.80 -40.54
C LEU A 117 14.97 35.31 -40.49
N SER A 118 14.58 34.64 -39.40
CA SER A 118 14.61 33.19 -39.30
C SER A 118 13.19 32.66 -39.12
N ASN A 119 12.88 31.54 -39.79
CA ASN A 119 11.70 30.75 -39.51
C ASN A 119 12.10 29.60 -38.57
N THR A 120 11.60 29.62 -37.34
CA THR A 120 11.93 28.68 -36.27
C THR A 120 10.73 27.86 -35.79
N SER A 121 9.64 27.80 -36.58
CA SER A 121 8.40 27.09 -36.23
C SER A 121 8.63 25.65 -35.78
N GLU A 122 9.53 24.91 -36.44
CA GLU A 122 9.84 23.52 -36.11
C GLU A 122 10.54 23.38 -34.76
N GLN A 123 11.53 24.23 -34.50
CA GLN A 123 12.31 24.20 -33.25
C GLN A 123 11.44 24.58 -32.06
N ARG A 124 10.61 25.61 -32.22
CA ARG A 124 9.60 26.00 -31.24
C ARG A 124 8.63 24.86 -30.96
N ARG A 125 8.15 24.16 -32.00
CA ARG A 125 7.25 23.01 -31.85
C ARG A 125 7.92 21.86 -31.10
N ALA A 126 9.21 21.58 -31.37
CA ALA A 126 9.96 20.53 -30.68
C ALA A 126 10.10 20.84 -29.19
N ILE A 127 10.44 22.09 -28.83
CA ILE A 127 10.52 22.55 -27.43
C ILE A 127 9.16 22.39 -26.73
N LEU A 128 8.08 22.89 -27.34
CA LEU A 128 6.72 22.73 -26.80
C LEU A 128 6.30 21.25 -26.69
N GLY A 129 6.79 20.40 -27.60
CA GLY A 129 6.58 18.95 -27.55
C GLY A 129 7.22 18.32 -26.33
N ALA A 130 8.49 18.65 -26.04
CA ALA A 130 9.19 18.18 -24.84
C ALA A 130 8.47 18.60 -23.53
N PHE A 131 7.96 19.83 -23.46
CA PHE A 131 7.17 20.31 -22.32
C PHE A 131 5.88 19.53 -22.11
N ARG A 132 5.14 19.25 -23.19
CA ARG A 132 3.91 18.45 -23.12
C ARG A 132 4.18 16.98 -22.80
N SER A 133 5.34 16.47 -23.17
CA SER A 133 5.77 15.08 -22.95
C SER A 133 6.10 14.81 -21.47
N SER A 134 6.99 15.61 -20.88
CA SER A 134 7.49 15.36 -19.52
C SER A 134 7.68 16.62 -18.69
N LEU A 135 8.26 17.69 -19.26
CA LEU A 135 8.80 18.77 -18.44
C LEU A 135 7.72 19.57 -17.69
N ALA A 136 6.49 19.66 -18.20
CA ALA A 136 5.39 20.31 -17.46
C ALA A 136 4.98 19.52 -16.21
N ILE A 137 5.01 18.18 -16.26
CA ILE A 137 4.73 17.32 -15.11
C ILE A 137 5.86 17.46 -14.08
N ILE A 138 7.11 17.39 -14.54
CA ILE A 138 8.29 17.58 -13.67
C ILE A 138 8.27 18.96 -13.00
N GLN A 139 7.95 20.01 -13.75
CA GLN A 139 7.81 21.36 -13.21
C GLN A 139 6.70 21.44 -12.15
N ARG A 140 5.59 20.73 -12.34
CA ARG A 140 4.51 20.66 -11.35
C ARG A 140 4.98 19.95 -10.08
N VAL A 141 5.65 18.81 -10.19
CA VAL A 141 6.19 18.06 -9.03
C VAL A 141 7.26 18.87 -8.29
N ALA A 142 8.17 19.52 -9.02
CA ALA A 142 9.23 20.32 -8.45
C ALA A 142 8.74 21.60 -7.74
N ASN A 143 7.55 22.10 -8.09
CA ASN A 143 6.88 23.20 -7.37
C ASN A 143 5.85 22.70 -6.34
N ASP A 144 5.69 21.38 -6.21
CA ASP A 144 4.70 20.80 -5.32
C ASP A 144 4.99 21.16 -3.85
N LYS A 145 3.94 21.25 -3.04
CA LYS A 145 4.08 21.67 -1.64
C LYS A 145 4.85 20.64 -0.80
N PHE A 146 4.77 19.35 -1.14
CA PHE A 146 5.39 18.24 -0.42
C PHE A 146 6.63 17.70 -1.14
N PHE A 147 6.55 17.53 -2.47
CA PHE A 147 7.66 17.01 -3.27
C PHE A 147 8.66 18.06 -3.72
N GLY A 148 8.34 19.37 -3.65
CA GLY A 148 9.22 20.43 -4.12
C GLY A 148 10.41 20.70 -3.19
N THR A 149 11.43 19.85 -3.27
CA THR A 149 12.71 19.98 -2.55
C THR A 149 13.57 21.11 -3.10
N PRO A 150 14.55 21.62 -2.33
CA PRO A 150 15.49 22.63 -2.83
C PRO A 150 16.19 22.22 -4.13
N GLU A 151 16.54 20.95 -4.26
CA GLU A 151 17.22 20.35 -5.42
C GLU A 151 16.31 20.39 -6.65
N LEU A 152 15.04 20.01 -6.50
CA LEU A 152 14.05 20.05 -7.58
C LEU A 152 13.65 21.49 -7.96
N ARG A 153 13.63 22.41 -7.00
CA ARG A 153 13.28 23.82 -7.25
C ARG A 153 14.21 24.48 -8.28
N GLY A 154 15.50 24.15 -8.24
CA GLY A 154 16.47 24.65 -9.22
C GLY A 154 16.14 24.24 -10.66
N VAL A 155 15.49 23.10 -10.87
CA VAL A 155 15.00 22.65 -12.19
C VAL A 155 13.66 23.32 -12.53
N ALA A 156 12.76 23.46 -11.55
CA ALA A 156 11.49 24.16 -11.73
C ALA A 156 11.65 25.61 -12.23
N GLU A 157 12.63 26.33 -11.68
CA GLU A 157 12.95 27.71 -12.06
C GLU A 157 13.40 27.79 -13.53
N GLU A 158 14.29 26.90 -13.96
CA GLU A 158 14.77 26.85 -15.35
C GLU A 158 13.66 26.47 -16.33
N LEU A 159 12.81 25.51 -15.95
CA LEU A 159 11.61 25.15 -16.73
C LEU A 159 10.63 26.32 -16.85
N GLY A 160 10.50 27.11 -15.77
CA GLY A 160 9.71 28.35 -15.76
C GLY A 160 10.28 29.40 -16.70
N ASN A 161 11.59 29.61 -16.67
CA ASN A 161 12.31 30.52 -17.56
C ASN A 161 12.11 30.13 -19.03
N ILE A 162 12.29 28.86 -19.37
CA ILE A 162 12.09 28.36 -20.74
C ILE A 162 10.64 28.60 -21.18
N THR A 163 9.65 28.30 -20.34
CA THR A 163 8.24 28.52 -20.66
C THR A 163 7.96 30.00 -20.97
N ALA A 164 8.41 30.91 -20.10
CA ALA A 164 8.23 32.35 -20.28
C ALA A 164 8.94 32.89 -21.54
N ILE A 165 10.08 32.31 -21.92
CA ILE A 165 10.80 32.69 -23.14
C ILE A 165 10.08 32.15 -24.39
N VAL A 166 9.60 30.91 -24.36
CA VAL A 166 8.94 30.25 -25.50
C VAL A 166 7.61 30.93 -25.86
N GLU A 167 6.91 31.50 -24.89
CA GLU A 167 5.72 32.33 -25.11
C GLU A 167 6.02 33.61 -25.91
N GLN A 168 7.24 34.14 -25.81
CA GLN A 168 7.68 35.34 -26.55
C GLN A 168 8.17 35.04 -27.97
N LEU A 169 8.39 33.76 -28.30
CA LEU A 169 8.83 33.34 -29.63
C LEU A 169 7.68 33.40 -30.63
N SER A 170 7.96 33.98 -31.80
CA SER A 170 7.11 33.88 -32.98
C SER A 170 7.78 32.98 -34.03
N ASP A 171 6.95 32.34 -34.85
CA ASP A 171 7.37 31.42 -35.91
C ASP A 171 8.40 32.05 -36.86
N VAL A 172 8.17 33.30 -37.25
CA VAL A 172 9.12 34.12 -38.00
C VAL A 172 9.48 35.34 -37.17
N MET A 173 10.77 35.62 -37.00
CA MET A 173 11.26 36.76 -36.25
C MET A 173 12.63 37.25 -36.73
N ARG A 174 13.00 38.49 -36.37
CA ARG A 174 14.33 39.04 -36.65
C ARG A 174 15.40 38.28 -35.88
N CYS A 175 16.49 37.95 -36.55
CA CYS A 175 17.58 37.17 -35.95
C CYS A 175 18.16 37.78 -34.68
N THR A 176 18.28 39.11 -34.58
CA THR A 176 18.69 39.79 -33.34
C THR A 176 17.83 39.42 -32.13
N LYS A 177 16.48 39.42 -32.28
CA LYS A 177 15.56 39.09 -31.18
C LYS A 177 15.49 37.58 -30.95
N SER A 178 15.50 36.80 -32.03
CA SER A 178 15.47 35.33 -31.98
C SER A 178 16.67 34.78 -31.23
N THR A 179 17.85 35.32 -31.51
CA THR A 179 19.12 34.88 -30.91
C THR A 179 19.10 35.09 -29.40
N LEU A 180 18.63 36.26 -28.93
CA LEU A 180 18.51 36.53 -27.50
C LEU A 180 17.60 35.51 -26.79
N LEU A 181 16.41 35.27 -27.33
CA LEU A 181 15.45 34.35 -26.72
C LEU A 181 15.95 32.89 -26.77
N TYR A 182 16.43 32.41 -27.92
CA TYR A 182 16.92 31.03 -28.03
C TYR A 182 18.21 30.78 -27.25
N CYS A 183 19.08 31.78 -27.04
CA CYS A 183 20.21 31.62 -26.13
C CYS A 183 19.74 31.39 -24.68
N GLY A 184 18.73 32.13 -24.22
CA GLY A 184 18.15 31.89 -22.90
C GLY A 184 17.54 30.49 -22.75
N VAL A 185 16.85 29.97 -23.79
CA VAL A 185 16.36 28.58 -23.78
C VAL A 185 17.50 27.56 -23.78
N TYR A 186 18.56 27.80 -24.57
CA TYR A 186 19.71 26.92 -24.65
C TYR A 186 20.44 26.79 -23.31
N GLU A 187 20.70 27.93 -22.65
CA GLU A 187 21.38 27.98 -21.35
C GLU A 187 20.53 27.35 -20.24
N ALA A 188 19.24 27.65 -20.17
CA ALA A 188 18.35 27.02 -19.20
C ALA A 188 18.25 25.50 -19.42
N GLY A 189 18.18 25.05 -20.68
CA GLY A 189 18.21 23.62 -21.02
C GLY A 189 19.51 22.94 -20.61
N ALA A 190 20.66 23.59 -20.81
CA ALA A 190 21.96 23.10 -20.37
C ALA A 190 22.07 23.05 -18.84
N SER A 191 21.59 24.09 -18.14
CA SER A 191 21.51 24.13 -16.67
C SER A 191 20.68 22.98 -16.10
N ILE A 192 19.58 22.60 -16.75
CA ILE A 192 18.79 21.42 -16.35
C ILE A 192 19.62 20.14 -16.51
N LEU A 193 20.33 19.97 -17.63
CA LEU A 193 21.18 18.79 -17.88
C LEU A 193 22.29 18.64 -16.84
N GLU A 194 22.90 19.74 -16.40
CA GLU A 194 23.90 19.74 -15.32
C GLU A 194 23.32 19.28 -13.98
N LYS A 195 22.03 19.56 -13.72
CA LYS A 195 21.31 19.20 -12.48
C LYS A 195 20.66 17.81 -12.53
N VAL A 196 20.65 17.11 -13.68
CA VAL A 196 20.02 15.78 -13.80
C VAL A 196 20.58 14.78 -12.78
N GLY A 197 21.88 14.84 -12.50
CA GLY A 197 22.52 13.97 -11.50
C GLY A 197 21.94 14.19 -10.09
N ASP A 198 21.77 15.45 -9.69
CA ASP A 198 21.20 15.81 -8.38
C ASP A 198 19.72 15.41 -8.28
N VAL A 199 18.96 15.60 -9.36
CA VAL A 199 17.56 15.16 -9.44
C VAL A 199 17.45 13.64 -9.31
N LYS A 200 18.30 12.88 -10.03
CA LYS A 200 18.33 11.42 -9.94
C LYS A 200 18.71 10.95 -8.55
N ALA A 201 19.67 11.60 -7.89
CA ALA A 201 20.05 11.28 -6.51
C ALA A 201 18.91 11.56 -5.53
N GLU A 202 18.18 12.66 -5.71
CA GLU A 202 17.02 13.03 -4.89
C GLU A 202 15.86 12.06 -5.09
N VAL A 203 15.57 11.68 -6.34
CA VAL A 203 14.58 10.63 -6.67
C VAL A 203 14.97 9.31 -6.02
N HIS A 204 16.23 8.90 -6.14
CA HIS A 204 16.72 7.67 -5.54
C HIS A 204 16.65 7.70 -4.01
N ARG A 205 16.81 8.86 -3.37
CA ARG A 205 16.62 9.01 -1.92
C ARG A 205 15.18 8.75 -1.49
N ILE A 206 14.21 9.08 -2.33
CA ILE A 206 12.80 8.80 -2.07
C ILE A 206 12.52 7.29 -2.20
N GLU A 207 13.14 6.65 -3.20
CA GLU A 207 13.02 5.22 -3.48
C GLU A 207 13.72 4.34 -2.43
N ASP A 208 14.97 4.67 -2.07
CA ASP A 208 15.85 3.89 -1.20
C ASP A 208 15.84 4.35 0.26
N ASN A 209 14.68 4.80 0.74
CA ASN A 209 14.56 5.22 2.14
C ASN A 209 14.58 4.00 3.09
N GLU A 210 15.02 4.22 4.34
CA GLU A 210 15.14 3.17 5.36
C GLU A 210 13.83 2.40 5.58
N GLN A 211 12.68 3.07 5.37
CA GLN A 211 11.36 2.48 5.52
C GLN A 211 11.04 1.48 4.40
N VAL A 212 11.43 1.78 3.16
CA VAL A 212 11.31 0.87 2.00
C VAL A 212 12.24 -0.32 2.16
N GLN A 213 13.49 -0.10 2.57
CA GLN A 213 14.43 -1.19 2.85
C GLN A 213 13.94 -2.11 3.97
N LYS A 214 13.44 -1.54 5.08
CA LYS A 214 12.82 -2.34 6.15
C LYS A 214 11.65 -3.16 5.62
N LEU A 215 10.85 -2.59 4.72
CA LEU A 215 9.74 -3.33 4.14
C LEU A 215 10.23 -4.51 3.31
N GLU A 216 11.26 -4.31 2.48
CA GLU A 216 11.90 -5.36 1.69
C GLU A 216 12.46 -6.47 2.58
N ASP A 217 13.16 -6.10 3.67
CA ASP A 217 13.69 -7.04 4.67
C ASP A 217 12.58 -7.89 5.32
N TYR A 218 11.40 -7.29 5.54
CA TYR A 218 10.26 -7.99 6.12
C TYR A 218 9.37 -8.68 5.08
N ALA A 219 9.55 -8.41 3.78
CA ALA A 219 8.66 -8.90 2.73
C ALA A 219 8.65 -10.43 2.63
N GLY A 220 9.80 -11.07 2.88
CA GLY A 220 9.92 -12.53 2.93
C GLY A 220 9.13 -13.17 4.08
N TYR A 221 8.86 -12.44 5.17
CA TYR A 221 8.04 -12.96 6.27
C TYR A 221 6.54 -12.93 5.96
N LEU A 222 6.12 -12.14 4.97
CA LEU A 222 4.71 -12.03 4.58
C LEU A 222 4.16 -13.34 4.04
N ASP A 223 5.00 -14.17 3.42
CA ASP A 223 4.59 -15.49 2.92
C ASP A 223 4.11 -16.40 4.07
N PHE A 224 4.67 -16.26 5.28
CA PHE A 224 4.20 -17.00 6.45
C PHE A 224 2.80 -16.58 6.89
N LEU A 225 2.31 -15.40 6.51
CA LEU A 225 0.93 -14.99 6.81
C LEU A 225 -0.09 -15.88 6.10
N HIS A 226 0.27 -16.52 4.99
CA HIS A 226 -0.57 -17.54 4.36
C HIS A 226 -0.76 -18.79 5.23
N ALA A 227 0.05 -18.99 6.27
CA ALA A 227 -0.17 -20.07 7.25
C ALA A 227 -1.32 -19.75 8.23
N LEU A 228 -1.61 -18.48 8.48
CA LEU A 228 -2.58 -18.04 9.50
C LEU A 228 -4.00 -18.60 9.31
N PRO A 229 -4.58 -18.61 8.09
CA PRO A 229 -5.91 -19.17 7.87
C PRO A 229 -5.98 -20.66 8.27
N TYR A 230 -4.90 -21.41 8.07
CA TYR A 230 -4.86 -22.84 8.40
C TYR A 230 -4.85 -23.11 9.91
N LEU A 231 -4.32 -22.19 10.74
CA LEU A 231 -4.36 -22.35 12.20
C LEU A 231 -5.80 -22.49 12.70
N LEU A 232 -6.74 -21.70 12.16
CA LEU A 232 -8.14 -21.78 12.54
C LEU A 232 -8.81 -23.06 12.02
N VAL A 233 -8.45 -23.52 10.82
CA VAL A 233 -8.94 -24.80 10.28
C VAL A 233 -8.47 -25.98 11.14
N LEU A 234 -7.21 -25.96 11.58
CA LEU A 234 -6.67 -26.96 12.51
C LEU A 234 -7.41 -26.91 13.86
N ALA A 235 -7.66 -25.72 14.39
CA ALA A 235 -8.48 -25.56 15.60
C ALA A 235 -9.87 -26.19 15.41
N MET A 236 -10.55 -25.90 14.29
CA MET A 236 -11.86 -26.49 13.99
C MET A 236 -11.83 -28.01 13.82
N PHE A 237 -10.74 -28.57 13.29
CA PHE A 237 -10.54 -30.01 13.24
C PHE A 237 -10.52 -30.62 14.65
N PHE A 238 -9.73 -30.05 15.58
CA PHE A 238 -9.74 -30.51 16.98
C PHE A 238 -11.09 -30.30 17.66
N LEU A 239 -11.79 -29.19 17.38
CA LEU A 239 -13.16 -28.99 17.86
C LEU A 239 -14.12 -30.06 17.33
N THR A 240 -13.94 -30.51 16.08
CA THR A 240 -14.72 -31.61 15.51
C THR A 240 -14.46 -32.91 16.26
N CYS A 241 -13.20 -33.23 16.53
CA CYS A 241 -12.85 -34.40 17.34
C CYS A 241 -13.47 -34.31 18.75
N PHE A 242 -13.41 -33.13 19.39
CA PHE A 242 -14.01 -32.89 20.70
C PHE A 242 -15.54 -33.03 20.68
N TRP A 243 -16.18 -32.51 19.64
CA TRP A 243 -17.61 -32.66 19.38
C TRP A 243 -18.01 -34.13 19.17
N CYS A 244 -17.23 -34.91 18.40
CA CYS A 244 -17.46 -36.35 18.19
C CYS A 244 -17.35 -37.17 19.49
N GLN A 245 -16.57 -36.70 20.47
CA GLN A 245 -16.48 -37.30 21.82
C GLN A 245 -17.62 -36.85 22.75
N GLY A 246 -18.54 -36.04 22.24
CA GLY A 246 -19.68 -35.52 22.98
C GLY A 246 -19.36 -34.38 23.96
N GLY A 247 -18.19 -33.74 23.81
CA GLY A 247 -17.79 -32.59 24.62
C GLY A 247 -17.33 -32.91 26.05
N LEU A 248 -16.83 -34.13 26.29
CA LEU A 248 -16.41 -34.57 27.62
C LEU A 248 -15.04 -33.98 28.02
N CYS A 249 -15.05 -32.90 28.81
CA CYS A 249 -13.84 -32.17 29.24
C CYS A 249 -12.93 -32.91 30.24
N SER A 250 -13.46 -33.82 31.06
CA SER A 250 -12.73 -34.43 32.18
C SER A 250 -12.04 -35.76 31.87
N THR A 251 -12.20 -36.28 30.65
CA THR A 251 -11.55 -37.53 30.25
C THR A 251 -10.13 -37.24 29.75
N TRP A 252 -9.18 -38.15 30.01
CA TRP A 252 -7.82 -38.05 29.48
C TRP A 252 -7.83 -37.79 27.96
N CYS A 253 -8.74 -38.45 27.23
CA CYS A 253 -8.89 -38.29 25.79
C CYS A 253 -9.42 -36.90 25.40
N GLY A 254 -10.37 -36.35 26.17
CA GLY A 254 -10.89 -34.99 25.95
C GLY A 254 -9.83 -33.91 26.17
N CYS A 255 -8.99 -34.05 27.20
CA CYS A 255 -7.88 -33.11 27.44
C CYS A 255 -6.86 -33.12 26.29
N CYS A 256 -6.54 -34.29 25.72
CA CYS A 256 -5.61 -34.41 24.58
C CYS A 256 -6.09 -33.69 23.32
N VAL A 257 -7.40 -33.50 23.14
CA VAL A 257 -7.98 -32.79 21.99
C VAL A 257 -8.22 -31.30 22.31
N LEU A 258 -8.63 -30.99 23.54
CA LEU A 258 -8.92 -29.63 23.97
C LEU A 258 -7.66 -28.75 24.01
N VAL A 259 -6.51 -29.29 24.44
CA VAL A 259 -5.27 -28.52 24.50
C VAL A 259 -4.82 -28.01 23.12
N PRO A 260 -4.69 -28.86 22.08
CA PRO A 260 -4.40 -28.39 20.73
C PRO A 260 -5.45 -27.42 20.19
N LEU A 261 -6.74 -27.67 20.42
CA LEU A 261 -7.81 -26.74 20.05
C LEU A 261 -7.55 -25.34 20.61
N VAL A 262 -7.32 -25.24 21.93
CA VAL A 262 -7.09 -23.95 22.60
C VAL A 262 -5.82 -23.27 22.07
N VAL A 263 -4.73 -24.02 21.86
CA VAL A 263 -3.48 -23.47 21.33
C VAL A 263 -3.66 -22.89 19.93
N PHE A 264 -4.20 -23.68 18.98
CA PHE A 264 -4.38 -23.21 17.59
C PHE A 264 -5.41 -22.07 17.49
N TRP A 265 -6.51 -22.16 18.24
CA TRP A 265 -7.49 -21.08 18.33
C TRP A 265 -6.87 -19.79 18.87
N LEU A 266 -6.11 -19.87 19.98
CA LEU A 266 -5.52 -18.70 20.60
C LEU A 266 -4.50 -18.03 19.67
N LEU A 267 -3.66 -18.81 18.97
CA LEU A 267 -2.73 -18.28 17.98
C LEU A 267 -3.44 -17.56 16.84
N ALA A 268 -4.48 -18.18 16.26
CA ALA A 268 -5.27 -17.56 15.20
C ALA A 268 -5.98 -16.28 15.68
N PHE A 269 -6.54 -16.29 16.89
CA PHE A 269 -7.18 -15.15 17.51
C PHE A 269 -6.20 -13.99 17.76
N VAL A 270 -5.04 -14.28 18.36
CA VAL A 270 -4.00 -13.28 18.64
C VAL A 270 -3.48 -12.64 17.35
N ALA A 271 -3.18 -13.44 16.32
CA ALA A 271 -2.74 -12.89 15.04
C ALA A 271 -3.80 -11.98 14.41
N SER A 272 -5.06 -12.43 14.40
CA SER A 272 -6.16 -11.66 13.81
C SER A 272 -6.42 -10.36 14.56
N ILE A 273 -6.43 -10.38 15.90
CA ILE A 273 -6.68 -9.17 16.70
C ILE A 273 -5.52 -8.17 16.60
N VAL A 274 -4.27 -8.64 16.47
CA VAL A 274 -3.11 -7.75 16.23
C VAL A 274 -3.27 -7.00 14.92
N VAL A 275 -3.66 -7.67 13.83
CA VAL A 275 -3.91 -7.01 12.54
C VAL A 275 -5.04 -5.99 12.63
N VAL A 276 -6.15 -6.35 13.30
CA VAL A 276 -7.26 -5.41 13.51
C VAL A 276 -6.84 -4.21 14.35
N ALA A 277 -6.15 -4.45 15.47
CA ALA A 277 -5.70 -3.40 16.37
C ALA A 277 -4.71 -2.46 15.67
N ALA A 278 -3.75 -3.00 14.92
CA ALA A 278 -2.80 -2.22 14.13
C ALA A 278 -3.51 -1.39 13.05
N GLY A 279 -4.46 -1.98 12.32
CA GLY A 279 -5.24 -1.27 11.30
C GLY A 279 -6.10 -0.15 11.87
N VAL A 280 -6.75 -0.38 13.02
CA VAL A 280 -7.54 0.64 13.72
C VAL A 280 -6.64 1.74 14.28
N ALA A 281 -5.53 1.38 14.93
CA ALA A 281 -4.57 2.34 15.47
C ALA A 281 -3.96 3.20 14.37
N PHE A 282 -3.56 2.61 13.23
CA PHE A 282 -3.06 3.34 12.07
C PHE A 282 -4.08 4.36 11.57
N ARG A 283 -5.34 3.96 11.39
CA ARG A 283 -6.42 4.89 10.97
C ARG A 283 -6.70 6.00 11.99
N ALA A 284 -6.55 5.71 13.28
CA ALA A 284 -6.76 6.69 14.34
C ALA A 284 -5.59 7.70 14.44
N HIS A 285 -4.37 7.28 14.10
CA HIS A 285 -3.14 8.06 14.29
C HIS A 285 -2.46 8.50 12.99
N GLN A 286 -3.03 8.24 11.81
CA GLN A 286 -2.44 8.68 10.53
C GLN A 286 -2.33 10.21 10.42
N GLY A 287 -3.16 10.96 11.15
CA GLY A 287 -3.07 12.42 11.29
C GLY A 287 -1.96 12.88 12.25
N ASP A 288 -1.39 11.99 13.05
CA ASP A 288 -0.33 12.30 14.02
C ASP A 288 1.07 11.96 13.47
N VAL A 289 1.16 10.96 12.58
CA VAL A 289 2.42 10.50 11.99
C VAL A 289 2.86 11.45 10.89
N ARG A 290 3.99 12.15 11.10
CA ARG A 290 4.59 13.07 10.13
C ARG A 290 5.73 12.41 9.36
N ILE A 291 5.86 12.77 8.09
CA ILE A 291 6.94 12.30 7.21
C ILE A 291 7.97 13.43 7.08
N SER A 292 9.07 13.31 7.82
CA SER A 292 10.10 14.36 7.91
C SER A 292 10.93 14.55 6.64
N GLU A 293 10.91 13.56 5.77
CA GLU A 293 11.63 13.50 4.51
C GLU A 293 10.97 14.40 3.45
N LEU A 294 9.70 14.75 3.62
CA LEU A 294 8.94 15.60 2.71
C LEU A 294 8.87 17.04 3.21
N ARG A 295 8.79 17.97 2.26
CA ARG A 295 8.73 19.40 2.58
C ARG A 295 7.47 19.73 3.39
N GLY A 296 7.66 20.44 4.49
CA GLY A 296 6.57 20.84 5.37
C GLY A 296 6.14 19.79 6.39
N ASN A 297 6.81 18.61 6.41
CA ASN A 297 6.52 17.51 7.33
C ASN A 297 5.04 17.10 7.35
N PRO A 298 4.43 16.78 6.19
CA PRO A 298 3.03 16.41 6.13
C PRO A 298 2.72 15.20 6.99
N THR A 299 1.49 15.16 7.47
CA THR A 299 0.96 13.93 8.07
C THR A 299 0.72 12.87 6.98
N VAL A 300 0.68 11.59 7.36
CA VAL A 300 0.36 10.51 6.42
C VAL A 300 -1.01 10.74 5.77
N GLU A 301 -1.99 11.22 6.54
CA GLU A 301 -3.31 11.57 6.04
C GLU A 301 -3.27 12.71 5.00
N GLU A 302 -2.53 13.78 5.29
CA GLU A 302 -2.36 14.91 4.37
C GLU A 302 -1.67 14.48 3.08
N LEU A 303 -0.65 13.62 3.17
CA LEU A 303 0.05 13.10 2.00
C LEU A 303 -0.85 12.22 1.14
N ILE A 304 -1.61 11.29 1.73
CA ILE A 304 -2.53 10.42 0.99
C ILE A 304 -3.58 11.25 0.26
N ALA A 305 -4.19 12.22 0.96
CA ALA A 305 -5.20 13.10 0.36
C ALA A 305 -4.62 13.93 -0.79
N HIS A 306 -3.39 14.44 -0.62
CA HIS A 306 -2.67 15.19 -1.64
C HIS A 306 -2.32 14.34 -2.86
N LEU A 307 -1.81 13.13 -2.66
CA LEU A 307 -1.48 12.21 -3.75
C LEU A 307 -2.72 11.84 -4.56
N GLN A 308 -3.84 11.51 -3.90
CA GLN A 308 -5.08 11.17 -4.58
C GLN A 308 -5.67 12.35 -5.36
N ALA A 309 -5.54 13.57 -4.85
CA ALA A 309 -6.10 14.77 -5.47
C ALA A 309 -5.22 15.30 -6.60
N ASP A 310 -3.92 15.43 -6.36
CA ASP A 310 -3.00 16.13 -7.26
C ASP A 310 -2.24 15.18 -8.20
N PHE A 311 -1.98 13.94 -7.79
CA PHE A 311 -1.20 12.96 -8.54
C PHE A 311 -1.90 11.57 -8.61
N PRO A 312 -3.15 11.49 -9.09
CA PRO A 312 -3.94 10.26 -9.07
C PRO A 312 -3.29 9.13 -9.86
N GLU A 313 -2.66 9.42 -11.01
CA GLU A 313 -1.97 8.40 -11.81
C GLU A 313 -0.80 7.77 -11.04
N PHE A 314 -0.07 8.57 -10.26
CA PHE A 314 1.02 8.07 -9.42
C PHE A 314 0.46 7.27 -8.24
N TRP A 315 -0.61 7.75 -7.59
CA TRP A 315 -1.30 7.02 -6.54
C TRP A 315 -1.78 5.64 -7.01
N ASP A 316 -2.38 5.57 -8.21
CA ASP A 316 -2.92 4.34 -8.79
C ASP A 316 -1.82 3.31 -9.05
N VAL A 317 -0.65 3.76 -9.54
CA VAL A 317 0.49 2.88 -9.82
C VAL A 317 1.22 2.45 -8.54
N ALA A 318 1.43 3.37 -7.60
CA ALA A 318 2.28 3.13 -6.44
C ALA A 318 1.54 2.54 -5.23
N PHE A 319 0.30 2.98 -4.96
CA PHE A 319 -0.32 2.78 -3.64
C PHE A 319 -1.75 2.26 -3.65
N ALA A 320 -2.53 2.44 -4.72
CA ALA A 320 -3.97 2.14 -4.70
C ALA A 320 -4.27 0.66 -4.35
N ASP A 321 -3.58 -0.27 -5.01
CA ASP A 321 -3.75 -1.71 -4.76
C ASP A 321 -3.33 -2.09 -3.33
N LEU A 322 -2.23 -1.52 -2.85
CA LEU A 322 -1.76 -1.75 -1.48
C LEU A 322 -2.77 -1.22 -0.45
N ALA A 323 -3.24 0.02 -0.60
CA ALA A 323 -4.21 0.65 0.32
C ALA A 323 -5.55 -0.12 0.34
N GLY A 324 -6.02 -0.54 -0.84
CA GLY A 324 -7.22 -1.37 -0.98
C GLY A 324 -7.05 -2.75 -0.33
N GLY A 325 -5.91 -3.39 -0.57
CA GLY A 325 -5.54 -4.66 0.03
C GLY A 325 -5.50 -4.60 1.55
N LEU A 326 -4.78 -3.62 2.12
CA LEU A 326 -4.64 -3.44 3.57
C LEU A 326 -6.00 -3.22 4.23
N THR A 327 -6.86 -2.41 3.61
CA THR A 327 -8.24 -2.20 4.09
C THR A 327 -9.05 -3.50 4.09
N ALA A 328 -8.96 -4.28 3.01
CA ALA A 328 -9.61 -5.58 2.95
C ALA A 328 -9.04 -6.55 4.00
N TRP A 329 -7.74 -6.47 4.30
CA TRP A 329 -7.06 -7.36 5.26
C TRP A 329 -7.51 -7.10 6.69
N VAL A 330 -7.66 -5.84 7.07
CA VAL A 330 -8.26 -5.46 8.35
C VAL A 330 -9.70 -5.97 8.44
N GLY A 331 -10.50 -5.81 7.37
CA GLY A 331 -11.88 -6.30 7.33
C GLY A 331 -11.99 -7.83 7.46
N ALA A 332 -11.18 -8.58 6.72
CA ALA A 332 -11.13 -10.03 6.79
C ALA A 332 -10.67 -10.52 8.17
N SER A 333 -9.67 -9.86 8.76
CA SER A 333 -9.18 -10.17 10.11
C SER A 333 -10.24 -9.88 11.18
N ALA A 334 -10.99 -8.78 11.05
CA ALA A 334 -12.10 -8.48 11.96
C ALA A 334 -13.21 -9.53 11.90
N PHE A 335 -13.55 -10.00 10.69
CA PHE A 335 -14.49 -11.10 10.51
C PHE A 335 -13.99 -12.39 11.20
N LEU A 336 -12.70 -12.72 11.08
CA LEU A 336 -12.11 -13.86 11.78
C LEU A 336 -12.08 -13.70 13.29
N VAL A 337 -11.87 -12.49 13.83
CA VAL A 337 -11.97 -12.23 15.28
C VAL A 337 -13.38 -12.58 15.77
N VAL A 338 -14.43 -12.16 15.07
CA VAL A 338 -15.82 -12.50 15.42
C VAL A 338 -16.05 -14.01 15.40
N ILE A 339 -15.58 -14.70 14.34
CA ILE A 339 -15.67 -16.16 14.26
C ILE A 339 -14.94 -16.84 15.42
N ASN A 340 -13.73 -16.41 15.76
CA ASN A 340 -12.97 -16.97 16.88
C ASN A 340 -13.73 -16.83 18.20
N ILE A 341 -14.39 -15.70 18.45
CA ILE A 341 -15.24 -15.51 19.64
C ILE A 341 -16.41 -16.52 19.62
N LEU A 342 -17.08 -16.68 18.48
CA LEU A 342 -18.19 -17.64 18.34
C LEU A 342 -17.74 -19.09 18.54
N VAL A 343 -16.57 -19.47 18.03
CA VAL A 343 -15.96 -20.80 18.23
C VAL A 343 -15.70 -21.04 19.72
N ALA A 344 -15.12 -20.07 20.43
CA ALA A 344 -14.86 -20.17 21.86
C ALA A 344 -16.16 -20.30 22.67
N LEU A 345 -17.16 -19.46 22.39
CA LEU A 345 -18.47 -19.53 23.03
C LEU A 345 -19.13 -20.90 22.79
N TYR A 346 -19.09 -21.40 21.56
CA TYR A 346 -19.63 -22.71 21.21
C TYR A 346 -18.90 -23.85 21.94
N ALA A 347 -17.57 -23.81 21.99
CA ALA A 347 -16.77 -24.80 22.71
C ALA A 347 -17.08 -24.81 24.22
N CYS A 348 -17.24 -23.62 24.82
CA CYS A 348 -17.68 -23.48 26.21
C CYS A 348 -19.08 -24.07 26.44
N CYS A 349 -20.03 -23.77 25.55
CA CYS A 349 -21.38 -24.35 25.61
C CYS A 349 -21.37 -25.87 25.44
N LEU A 350 -20.54 -26.42 24.55
CA LEU A 350 -20.38 -27.87 24.42
C LEU A 350 -19.85 -28.51 25.71
N CYS A 351 -18.83 -27.92 26.33
CA CYS A 351 -18.25 -28.42 27.57
C CYS A 351 -19.25 -28.34 28.75
N ALA A 352 -19.96 -27.21 28.87
CA ALA A 352 -20.87 -26.95 29.99
C ALA A 352 -22.22 -27.67 29.85
N CYS A 353 -22.81 -27.67 28.66
CA CYS A 353 -24.14 -28.23 28.45
C CYS A 353 -24.12 -29.71 28.05
N GLN A 354 -22.97 -30.22 27.56
CA GLN A 354 -22.76 -31.62 27.14
C GLN A 354 -23.95 -32.19 26.33
N PRO A 355 -24.41 -31.52 25.27
CA PRO A 355 -25.67 -31.87 24.60
C PRO A 355 -25.69 -33.29 24.02
N TYR A 356 -24.52 -33.91 23.83
CA TYR A 356 -24.35 -35.24 23.26
C TYR A 356 -24.06 -36.34 24.30
N ARG A 357 -24.10 -36.04 25.61
CA ARG A 357 -23.89 -37.04 26.65
C ARG A 357 -24.98 -38.12 26.55
N LYS A 358 -24.59 -39.40 26.48
CA LYS A 358 -25.52 -40.53 26.47
C LYS A 358 -26.11 -40.72 27.87
N GLU A 359 -27.43 -40.84 27.97
CA GLU A 359 -28.20 -40.94 29.23
C GLU A 359 -27.91 -42.20 30.07
N GLY A 360 -27.01 -43.10 29.64
CA GLY A 360 -26.71 -44.38 30.31
C GLY A 360 -25.29 -44.54 30.88
N LEU A 361 -24.44 -43.50 30.85
CA LEU A 361 -23.04 -43.54 31.32
C LEU A 361 -22.83 -42.77 32.65
N ALA A 362 -23.90 -42.53 33.41
CA ALA A 362 -23.84 -41.82 34.69
C ALA A 362 -23.89 -42.75 35.92
N SER A 363 -23.74 -44.07 35.73
CA SER A 363 -23.74 -45.10 36.78
C SER A 363 -22.35 -45.46 37.25
#